data_AF-A0AAD7TH22-F1
#
_entry.id   AF-A0AAD7TH22-F1
#
_cell.length_a   1.000
_cell.length_b   1.000
_cell.length_c   1.000
_cell.angle_alpha   90.00
_cell.angle_beta   90.00
_cell.angle_gamma   90.00
#
_symmetry.space_group_name_H-M   'P 1'
#
loop_
_entity.id
_entity.type
_entity.pdbx_description
1 polymer ?
#
loop_
_entity_poly.entity_id
_entity_poly.type
_entity_poly.pdbx_seq_one_letter_code
_entity_poly.pdbx_strand_id
1 'polypeptide(L)'
;MLPRQIVRLSASNFMPMLELRSWRRWIKANHIDLGSINLFTQDEKDKAFAQAAVIVKGYSDELVMRWSSEIDTYLVYAGLFSAILTAFNVESYQLLQPASPDPTSVVLQHISLQLSSLSYKPPLINSSYPAFRCRQC
;
A
#
# COMPACT_ATOMS: atom_id res chain seq x y z
N MET A 1 24.32 14.31 46.04
CA MET A 1 24.43 15.62 46.73
C MET A 1 25.08 16.61 45.78
N LEU A 2 24.32 17.57 45.27
CA LEU A 2 24.76 18.64 44.35
C LEU A 2 24.76 19.96 45.12
N PRO A 3 25.81 20.80 45.08
CA PRO A 3 25.69 22.18 45.49
C PRO A 3 25.22 23.05 44.32
N ARG A 4 23.99 23.56 44.49
CA ARG A 4 23.42 24.71 43.79
C ARG A 4 24.34 25.93 43.97
N GLN A 5 24.91 26.47 42.90
CA GLN A 5 25.23 27.89 42.75
C GLN A 5 25.12 28.27 41.26
N ILE A 6 23.93 28.07 40.69
CA ILE A 6 23.54 28.85 39.50
C ILE A 6 23.21 30.24 40.04
N VAL A 7 24.17 31.13 39.86
CA VAL A 7 24.13 32.53 40.29
C VAL A 7 22.83 33.17 39.83
N ARG A 8 22.10 33.70 40.82
CA ARG A 8 20.92 34.55 40.67
C ARG A 8 21.35 35.86 40.01
N LEU A 9 21.51 35.88 38.68
CA LEU A 9 21.67 37.13 37.96
C LEU A 9 20.30 37.80 37.89
N SER A 10 20.09 38.72 38.82
CA SER A 10 18.95 39.64 38.85
C SER A 10 18.81 40.33 37.49
N ALA A 11 17.62 40.26 36.90
CA ALA A 11 17.25 40.92 35.65
C ALA A 11 17.40 42.47 35.69
N SER A 12 17.69 43.04 36.86
CA SER A 12 17.87 44.48 37.05
C SER A 12 19.18 45.05 36.47
N ASN A 13 20.15 44.21 36.09
CA ASN A 13 21.44 44.64 35.53
C ASN A 13 21.59 44.33 34.03
N PHE A 14 20.51 43.92 33.37
CA PHE A 14 20.54 43.58 31.94
C PHE A 14 20.59 44.88 31.13
N MET A 15 21.80 45.29 30.75
CA MET A 15 22.03 46.41 29.82
C MET A 15 21.13 46.30 28.58
N PRO A 16 20.66 47.42 28.00
CA PRO A 16 19.92 47.39 26.74
C PRO A 16 20.81 46.78 25.65
N MET A 17 20.44 45.58 25.20
CA MET A 17 21.10 44.71 24.22
C MET A 17 21.06 45.28 22.78
N LEU A 18 20.99 46.60 22.63
CA LEU A 18 20.89 47.30 21.34
C LEU A 18 22.21 47.94 20.90
N GLU A 19 23.26 47.93 21.73
CA GLU A 19 24.60 48.35 21.32
C GLU A 19 25.62 47.19 21.36
N LEU A 20 25.94 46.63 20.18
CA LEU A 20 27.01 45.63 20.01
C LEU A 20 28.38 46.08 20.56
N ARG A 21 28.58 47.40 20.74
CA ARG A 21 29.81 47.99 21.31
C ARG A 21 29.85 47.88 22.83
N SER A 22 28.73 48.11 23.52
CA SER A 22 28.67 47.98 24.99
C SER A 22 28.80 46.52 25.41
N TRP A 23 28.16 45.62 24.66
CA TRP A 23 28.22 44.18 24.88
C TRP A 23 29.65 43.62 24.76
N ARG A 24 30.40 43.99 23.72
CA ARG A 24 31.80 43.59 23.57
C ARG A 24 32.72 44.11 24.69
N ARG A 25 32.48 45.31 25.19
CA ARG A 25 33.25 45.86 26.32
C ARG A 25 32.96 45.10 27.62
N TRP A 26 31.69 44.77 27.87
CA TRP A 26 31.30 44.01 29.05
C TRP A 26 31.90 42.60 29.06
N ILE A 27 31.93 41.91 27.92
CA ILE A 27 32.59 40.60 27.77
C ILE A 27 34.07 40.69 28.14
N LYS A 28 34.78 41.68 27.58
CA LYS A 28 36.20 41.91 27.87
C LYS A 28 36.46 42.26 29.33
N ALA A 29 35.60 43.08 29.94
CA ALA A 29 35.72 43.51 31.33
C ALA A 29 35.51 42.36 32.34
N ASN A 30 34.70 41.36 31.98
CA ASN A 30 34.43 40.19 32.82
C ASN A 30 35.35 38.99 32.50
N HIS A 31 36.37 39.17 31.64
CA HIS A 31 37.25 38.07 31.18
C HIS A 31 36.48 36.86 30.66
N ILE A 32 35.33 37.09 30.01
CA ILE A 32 34.52 36.02 29.44
C ILE A 32 35.15 35.63 28.10
N ASP A 33 35.84 34.49 28.07
CA ASP A 33 36.44 33.96 26.86
C ASP A 33 35.38 33.29 25.98
N LEU A 34 34.93 34.02 24.95
CA LEU A 34 34.04 33.51 23.91
C LEU A 34 34.77 32.72 22.81
N GLY A 35 36.11 32.65 22.86
CA GLY A 35 36.92 31.91 21.89
C GLY A 35 36.78 30.38 22.02
N SER A 36 36.36 29.91 23.20
CA SER A 36 36.16 28.49 23.51
C SER A 36 34.78 27.94 23.10
N ILE A 37 33.96 28.71 22.37
CA ILE A 37 32.63 28.25 21.92
C ILE A 37 32.71 27.01 21.00
N ASN A 38 33.87 26.75 20.38
CA ASN A 38 34.16 25.45 19.78
C ASN A 38 34.79 24.53 20.84
N LEU A 39 33.93 24.00 21.72
CA LEU A 39 34.30 23.02 22.75
C LEU A 39 34.85 21.70 22.17
N PHE A 40 34.61 21.46 20.88
CA PHE A 40 35.08 20.28 20.16
C PHE A 40 35.90 20.72 18.95
N THR A 41 37.05 20.08 18.77
CA THR A 41 37.88 20.20 17.58
C THR A 41 37.13 19.65 16.35
N GLN A 42 37.48 20.10 15.15
CA GLN A 42 36.82 19.63 13.93
C GLN A 42 36.96 18.11 13.75
N ASP A 43 38.13 17.56 14.09
CA ASP A 43 38.40 16.12 14.03
C ASP A 43 37.49 15.30 14.96
N GLU A 44 37.17 15.81 16.15
CA GLU A 44 36.24 15.16 17.08
C GLU A 44 34.81 15.14 16.54
N LYS A 45 34.38 16.22 15.88
CA LYS A 45 33.06 16.30 15.24
C LYS A 45 32.97 15.31 14.08
N ASP A 46 33.97 15.27 13.23
CA ASP A 46 34.01 14.38 12.06
C ASP A 46 33.99 12.91 12.51
N LYS A 47 34.71 12.58 13.59
CA LYS A 47 34.66 11.25 14.21
C LYS A 47 33.28 10.92 14.77
N ALA A 48 32.62 11.87 15.44
CA ALA A 48 31.27 11.67 15.97
C ALA A 48 30.24 11.45 14.85
N PHE A 49 30.32 12.22 13.76
CA PHE A 49 29.47 12.02 12.58
C PHE A 49 29.75 10.69 11.88
N ALA A 50 31.01 10.31 11.75
CA ALA A 50 31.37 9.00 11.18
C ALA A 50 30.80 7.85 12.03
N GLN A 51 30.89 7.93 13.36
CA GLN A 51 30.29 6.94 14.25
C GLN A 51 28.76 6.90 14.13
N ALA A 52 28.10 8.06 14.11
CA ALA A 52 26.66 8.13 13.91
C ALA A 52 26.24 7.54 12.56
N ALA A 53 26.98 7.82 11.49
CA ALA A 53 26.72 7.29 10.16
C ALA A 53 26.85 5.76 10.11
N VAL A 54 27.85 5.19 10.79
CA VAL A 54 28.03 3.73 10.90
C VAL A 54 26.86 3.09 11.64
N ILE A 55 26.41 3.68 12.75
CA ILE A 55 25.28 3.15 13.53
C ILE A 55 23.99 3.18 12.69
N VAL A 56 23.70 4.33 12.05
CA VAL A 56 22.50 4.48 11.21
C VAL A 56 22.55 3.50 10.05
N LYS A 57 23.71 3.37 9.37
CA LYS A 57 23.88 2.43 8.27
C LYS A 57 23.62 0.98 8.72
N GLY A 58 24.21 0.56 9.83
CA GLY A 58 24.02 -0.80 10.35
C GLY A 58 22.54 -1.11 10.64
N TYR A 59 21.85 -0.18 11.29
CA TYR A 59 20.41 -0.32 11.56
C TYR A 59 19.57 -0.34 10.27
N SER A 60 19.87 0.54 9.32
CA SER A 60 19.18 0.57 8.02
C SER A 60 19.39 -0.72 7.22
N ASP A 61 20.62 -1.24 7.17
CA ASP A 61 20.93 -2.48 6.45
C ASP A 61 20.17 -3.67 7.06
N GLU A 62 20.08 -3.76 8.40
CA GLU A 62 19.30 -4.81 9.09
C GLU A 62 17.80 -4.70 8.77
N LEU A 63 17.24 -3.49 8.82
CA LEU A 63 15.82 -3.26 8.48
C LEU A 63 15.51 -3.65 7.04
N VAL A 64 16.35 -3.23 6.09
CA VAL A 64 16.18 -3.55 4.67
C VAL A 64 16.25 -5.05 4.45
N MET A 65 17.21 -5.73 5.09
CA MET A 65 17.35 -7.18 4.98
C MET A 65 16.11 -7.91 5.53
N ARG A 66 15.62 -7.49 6.70
CA ARG A 66 14.40 -8.08 7.29
C ARG A 66 13.17 -7.84 6.41
N TRP A 67 12.94 -6.61 5.98
CA TRP A 67 11.79 -6.28 5.14
C TRP A 67 11.86 -6.95 3.77
N SER A 68 13.04 -7.10 3.16
CA SER A 68 13.19 -7.86 1.93
C SER A 68 12.73 -9.30 2.12
N SER A 69 13.18 -9.96 3.20
CA SER A 69 12.78 -11.34 3.49
C SER A 69 11.28 -11.49 3.77
N GLU A 70 10.68 -10.50 4.45
CA GLU A 70 9.23 -10.47 4.69
C GLU A 70 8.45 -10.29 3.38
N ILE A 71 8.88 -9.36 2.51
CA ILE A 71 8.26 -9.10 1.20
C ILE A 71 8.35 -10.34 0.30
N ASP A 72 9.49 -11.01 0.23
CA ASP A 72 9.65 -12.23 -0.58
C ASP A 72 8.64 -13.31 -0.17
N THR A 73 8.42 -13.45 1.14
CA THR A 73 7.43 -14.38 1.69
C THR A 73 6.00 -13.96 1.33
N TYR A 74 5.66 -12.67 1.48
CA TYR A 74 4.35 -12.17 1.11
C TYR A 74 4.06 -12.26 -0.40
N LEU A 75 5.06 -12.08 -1.25
CA LEU A 75 4.93 -12.22 -2.70
C LEU A 75 4.61 -13.66 -3.11
N VAL A 76 5.19 -14.66 -2.44
CA VAL A 76 4.82 -16.07 -2.65
C VAL A 76 3.36 -16.32 -2.29
N TYR A 77 2.90 -15.82 -1.13
CA TYR A 77 1.49 -15.94 -0.74
C TYR A 77 0.55 -15.21 -1.71
N ALA A 78 0.91 -14.00 -2.14
CA ALA A 78 0.14 -13.23 -3.10
C ALA A 78 0.04 -13.94 -4.46
N GLY A 79 1.13 -14.54 -4.93
CA GLY A 79 1.15 -15.33 -6.16
C GLY A 79 0.26 -16.57 -6.08
N LEU A 80 0.36 -17.33 -4.98
CA LEU A 80 -0.48 -18.50 -4.74
C LEU A 80 -1.96 -18.12 -4.64
N PHE A 81 -2.29 -17.08 -3.89
CA PHE A 81 -3.66 -16.57 -3.76
C PHE A 81 -4.21 -16.09 -5.11
N SER A 82 -3.41 -15.35 -5.89
CA SER A 82 -3.79 -14.89 -7.23
C SER A 82 -4.02 -16.05 -8.19
N ALA A 83 -3.19 -17.10 -8.15
CA ALA A 83 -3.38 -18.30 -8.96
C ALA A 83 -4.68 -19.02 -8.62
N ILE A 84 -4.94 -19.22 -7.33
CA ILE A 84 -6.18 -19.84 -6.83
C ILE A 84 -7.41 -19.00 -7.24
N LEU A 85 -7.36 -17.68 -7.01
CA LEU A 85 -8.43 -16.77 -7.37
C LEU A 85 -8.69 -16.75 -8.88
N THR A 86 -7.65 -16.79 -9.70
CA THR A 86 -7.78 -16.84 -11.17
C THR A 86 -8.43 -18.14 -11.61
N ALA A 87 -8.02 -19.28 -11.07
CA ALA A 87 -8.65 -20.57 -11.35
C ALA A 87 -10.13 -20.57 -10.97
N PHE A 88 -10.46 -20.06 -9.78
CA PHE A 88 -11.87 -19.93 -9.36
C PHE A 88 -12.66 -18.96 -10.23
N ASN A 89 -12.08 -17.82 -10.63
CA ASN A 89 -12.76 -16.87 -11.50
C ASN A 89 -13.08 -17.48 -12.86
N VAL A 90 -12.16 -18.24 -13.48
CA VAL A 90 -12.39 -18.91 -14.77
C VAL A 90 -13.58 -19.88 -14.70
N GLU A 91 -13.64 -20.71 -13.67
CA GLU A 91 -14.74 -21.67 -13.48
C GLU A 91 -16.05 -20.97 -13.07
N SER A 92 -15.96 -19.96 -12.20
CA SER A 92 -17.11 -19.15 -11.79
C SER A 92 -17.79 -18.52 -13.00
N TYR A 93 -17.03 -17.94 -13.93
CA TYR A 93 -17.59 -17.37 -15.15
C TYR A 93 -18.29 -18.41 -16.03
N GLN A 94 -17.89 -19.68 -16.03
CA GLN A 94 -18.59 -20.73 -16.74
C GLN A 94 -19.93 -21.06 -16.05
N LEU A 95 -19.93 -21.13 -14.72
CA LEU A 95 -21.14 -21.42 -13.94
C LEU A 95 -22.17 -20.27 -13.97
N LEU A 96 -21.70 -19.03 -14.10
CA LEU A 96 -22.54 -17.83 -14.22
C LEU A 96 -23.15 -17.68 -15.61
N GLN A 97 -22.55 -18.30 -16.63
CA GLN A 97 -23.11 -18.25 -17.98
C GLN A 97 -24.40 -19.08 -18.04
N PRO A 98 -25.44 -18.57 -18.73
CA PRO A 98 -26.62 -19.37 -18.98
C PRO A 98 -26.18 -20.64 -19.73
N ALA A 99 -26.50 -21.80 -19.16
CA ALA A 99 -26.22 -23.07 -19.81
C ALA A 99 -26.77 -23.05 -21.24
N SER A 100 -25.98 -23.55 -22.20
CA SER A 100 -26.47 -23.74 -23.56
C SER A 100 -27.79 -24.51 -23.48
N PRO A 101 -28.85 -24.12 -24.22
CA PRO A 101 -30.13 -24.79 -24.13
C PRO A 101 -29.92 -26.28 -24.38
N ASP A 102 -30.25 -27.07 -23.35
CA ASP A 102 -30.19 -28.53 -23.40
C ASP A 102 -30.90 -28.97 -24.70
N PRO A 103 -30.34 -29.88 -25.51
CA PRO A 103 -31.02 -30.42 -26.69
C PRO A 103 -32.48 -30.83 -26.39
N THR A 104 -32.78 -31.30 -25.19
CA THR A 104 -34.17 -31.60 -24.77
C THR A 104 -35.05 -30.35 -24.73
N SER A 105 -34.54 -29.23 -24.20
CA SER A 105 -35.25 -27.94 -24.14
C SER A 105 -35.56 -27.39 -25.54
N VAL A 106 -34.63 -27.55 -26.49
CA VAL A 106 -34.81 -27.17 -27.89
C VAL A 106 -35.92 -28.00 -28.55
N VAL A 107 -35.90 -29.32 -28.33
CA VAL A 107 -36.94 -30.22 -28.85
C VAL A 107 -38.31 -29.89 -28.24
N LEU A 108 -38.38 -29.68 -26.92
CA LEU A 108 -39.61 -29.29 -26.22
C LEU A 108 -40.18 -27.97 -26.74
N GLN A 109 -39.32 -26.97 -26.95
CA GLN A 109 -39.73 -25.69 -27.54
C GLN A 109 -40.27 -25.88 -28.96
N HIS A 110 -39.64 -26.73 -29.76
CA HIS A 110 -40.09 -27.05 -31.11
C HIS A 110 -41.43 -27.80 -31.15
N ILE A 111 -41.69 -28.69 -30.18
CA ILE A 111 -42.99 -29.35 -30.02
C ILE A 111 -44.06 -28.34 -29.62
N SER A 112 -43.75 -27.44 -28.67
CA SER A 112 -44.66 -26.37 -28.23
C SER A 112 -45.09 -25.45 -29.38
N LEU A 113 -44.14 -25.08 -30.27
CA LEU A 113 -44.44 -24.30 -31.47
C LEU A 113 -45.31 -25.05 -32.48
N GLN A 114 -45.06 -26.35 -32.70
CA GLN A 114 -45.93 -27.17 -33.56
C GLN A 114 -47.35 -27.24 -33.01
N LEU A 115 -47.50 -27.50 -31.69
CA LEU A 115 -48.80 -27.58 -31.02
C LEU A 115 -49.55 -26.24 -31.01
N SER A 116 -48.86 -25.11 -30.85
CA SER A 116 -49.50 -23.79 -30.85
C SER A 116 -50.03 -23.38 -32.23
N SER A 117 -49.40 -23.85 -33.32
CA SER A 117 -49.86 -23.60 -34.68
C SER A 117 -50.83 -24.65 -35.22
N LEU A 118 -51.17 -25.65 -34.40
CA LEU A 118 -52.04 -26.75 -34.81
C LEU A 118 -53.46 -26.20 -35.01
N SER A 119 -53.94 -26.24 -36.25
CA SER A 119 -55.28 -25.86 -36.64
C SER A 119 -56.05 -27.07 -37.14
N TYR A 120 -57.19 -27.34 -36.51
CA TYR A 120 -58.08 -28.43 -36.88
C TYR A 120 -59.19 -27.91 -37.82
N LYS A 121 -59.17 -28.37 -39.07
CA LYS A 121 -60.23 -28.09 -40.06
C LYS A 121 -60.63 -29.41 -40.72
N PRO A 122 -61.70 -30.08 -40.27
CA PRO A 122 -62.08 -31.40 -40.78
C PRO A 122 -62.16 -31.41 -42.32
N PRO A 123 -61.61 -32.44 -43.01
CA PRO A 123 -60.99 -33.66 -42.49
C PRO A 123 -59.47 -33.55 -42.20
N LEU A 124 -58.89 -32.35 -42.21
CA LEU A 124 -57.44 -32.14 -42.16
C LEU A 124 -56.96 -31.47 -40.86
N ILE A 125 -55.81 -31.92 -40.36
CA ILE A 125 -55.08 -31.25 -39.28
C ILE A 125 -53.86 -30.58 -39.90
N ASN A 126 -53.72 -29.27 -39.70
CA ASN A 126 -52.61 -28.49 -40.25
C ASN A 126 -51.72 -27.94 -39.12
N SER A 127 -50.41 -27.97 -39.30
CA SER A 127 -49.43 -27.25 -38.46
C SER A 127 -48.62 -26.34 -39.36
N SER A 128 -48.50 -25.08 -38.98
CA SER A 128 -47.70 -24.11 -39.76
C SER A 128 -46.20 -24.29 -39.51
N TYR A 129 -45.81 -24.88 -38.38
CA TYR A 129 -44.42 -25.24 -38.10
C TYR A 129 -44.11 -26.67 -38.58
N PRO A 130 -42.94 -26.89 -39.21
CA PRO A 130 -42.51 -28.20 -39.67
C PRO A 130 -42.23 -29.14 -38.49
N ALA A 131 -42.14 -30.46 -38.75
CA ALA A 131 -41.69 -31.42 -37.75
C ALA A 131 -40.20 -31.25 -37.43
N PHE A 132 -39.81 -31.50 -36.17
CA PHE A 132 -38.41 -31.42 -35.76
C PHE A 132 -37.59 -32.42 -36.57
N ARG A 133 -36.53 -31.92 -37.22
CA ARG A 133 -35.56 -32.76 -37.95
C ARG A 133 -34.17 -32.49 -37.41
N CYS A 134 -33.68 -33.40 -36.58
CA CYS A 134 -32.27 -33.45 -36.28
C CYS A 134 -31.54 -33.90 -37.56
N ARG A 135 -30.83 -33.00 -38.23
CA ARG A 135 -29.99 -33.35 -39.41
C ARG A 135 -28.59 -33.82 -39.03
N GLN A 136 -28.19 -33.58 -37.79
CA GLN A 136 -26.93 -34.02 -37.19
C GLN A 136 -27.22 -34.46 -35.75
N CYS A 137 -28.02 -35.52 -35.66
CA CYS A 137 -27.82 -36.57 -34.69
C CYS A 137 -27.17 -37.68 -35.53
#